data_AF-A0A644T181-F1
#
_entry.id   AF-A0A644T181-F1
#
_cell.length_a   1.000
_cell.length_b   1.000
_cell.length_c   1.000
_cell.angle_alpha   90.00
_cell.angle_beta   90.00
_cell.angle_gamma   90.00
#
_symmetry.space_group_name_H-M   'P 1'
#
loop_
_entity.id
_entity.type
_entity.pdbx_description
1 polymer ?
#
loop_
_entity_poly.entity_id
_entity_poly.type
_entity_poly.pdbx_seq_one_letter_code
_entity_poly.pdbx_strand_id
1 'polypeptide(L)' 'MILWTVVPLEAIFAGADTQLPQYEEIEYEGTKLVVEKSVSGQMKVVRVLTTNPADYLRSEFQPGAVLKYEPVVKVLS' A
#
# COMPACT_ATOMS: atom_id res chain seq x y z
N MET A 1 -12.82 4.72 -7.69
CA MET A 1 -14.15 4.45 -7.10
C MET A 1 -15.07 5.62 -7.46
N ILE A 2 -16.37 5.37 -7.64
CA ILE A 2 -17.38 6.42 -7.91
C ILE A 2 -18.27 6.52 -6.68
N LEU A 3 -18.52 7.74 -6.19
CA LEU A 3 -19.46 8.00 -5.10
C LEU A 3 -20.87 8.22 -5.66
N TRP A 4 -21.83 7.39 -5.24
CA TRP A 4 -23.26 7.55 -5.58
C TRP A 4 -24.00 8.21 -4.42
N THR A 5 -23.84 9.53 -4.27
CA THR A 5 -24.46 10.30 -3.19
C THR A 5 -25.06 11.59 -3.71
N VAL A 6 -26.06 12.11 -3.01
CA VAL A 6 -26.67 13.42 -3.26
C VAL A 6 -25.87 14.57 -2.65
N VAL A 7 -24.86 14.26 -1.82
CA VAL A 7 -24.01 15.25 -1.16
C VAL A 7 -22.92 15.75 -2.14
N PRO A 8 -22.69 17.08 -2.24
CA PRO A 8 -21.62 17.63 -3.07
C PRO A 8 -20.24 17.09 -2.68
N LEU A 9 -19.38 16.78 -3.65
CA LEU A 9 -18.05 16.22 -3.40
C LEU A 9 -17.19 17.20 -2.60
N GLU A 10 -17.35 18.50 -2.83
CA GLU A 10 -16.65 19.57 -2.12
C GLU A 10 -16.93 19.55 -0.62
N ALA A 11 -18.16 19.19 -0.23
CA ALA A 11 -18.53 19.05 1.18
C ALA A 11 -17.97 17.76 1.80
N ILE A 12 -17.82 16.69 1.02
CA ILE A 12 -17.27 15.41 1.47
C ILE A 12 -15.75 15.49 1.67
N PHE A 13 -15.08 16.18 0.76
CA PHE A 13 -13.63 16.38 0.79
C PHE A 13 -13.23 17.71 1.45
N ALA A 14 -14.14 18.40 2.13
CA ALA A 14 -13.83 19.62 2.88
C ALA A 14 -12.79 19.31 3.97
N GLY A 15 -11.64 19.97 3.92
CA GLY A 15 -10.53 19.71 4.85
C GLY A 15 -9.65 18.51 4.49
N ALA A 16 -9.84 17.90 3.31
CA ALA A 16 -8.93 16.92 2.73
C ALA A 16 -7.64 17.58 2.20
N ASP A 17 -7.07 18.53 2.95
CA ASP A 17 -5.66 18.91 2.83
C ASP A 17 -4.84 17.85 3.56
N THR A 18 -4.80 16.66 2.99
CA THR A 18 -4.12 15.51 3.58
C THR A 18 -2.98 15.13 2.67
N GLN A 19 -1.76 15.19 3.22
CA GLN A 19 -0.55 14.65 2.60
C GLN A 19 -0.89 13.34 1.92
N LEU A 20 -0.75 13.30 0.59
CA LEU A 20 -1.01 12.10 -0.15
C LEU A 20 -0.01 11.03 0.33
N PRO A 21 -0.49 9.88 0.81
CA PRO A 21 0.38 8.79 1.22
C PRO A 21 1.30 8.40 0.06
N GLN A 22 2.59 8.23 0.36
CA GLN A 22 3.57 7.80 -0.64
C GLN A 22 3.46 6.30 -0.83
N TYR A 23 2.83 5.92 -1.94
CA TYR A 23 2.70 4.53 -2.36
C TYR A 23 3.86 4.09 -3.23
N GLU A 24 4.32 2.87 -3.02
CA GLU A 24 5.36 2.23 -3.81
C GLU A 24 5.01 0.76 -4.08
N GLU A 25 5.29 0.30 -5.30
CA GLU A 25 5.26 -1.13 -5.60
C GLU A 25 6.59 -1.77 -5.18
N ILE A 26 6.50 -2.81 -4.36
CA ILE A 26 7.65 -3.61 -3.94
C ILE A 26 7.45 -5.07 -4.33
N GLU A 27 8.55 -5.80 -4.43
CA GLU A 27 8.56 -7.25 -4.46
C GLU A 27 9.01 -7.75 -3.09
N TYR A 28 8.16 -8.52 -2.41
CA TYR A 28 8.44 -9.05 -1.08
C TYR A 28 8.15 -10.54 -1.08
N GLU A 29 9.16 -11.35 -0.79
CA GLU A 29 9.10 -12.82 -0.84
C GLU A 29 8.49 -13.38 -2.14
N GLY A 30 8.82 -12.76 -3.28
CA GLY A 30 8.33 -13.17 -4.60
C GLY A 30 6.90 -12.73 -4.92
N THR A 31 6.25 -11.96 -4.05
CA THR A 31 4.92 -11.40 -4.29
C THR A 31 5.00 -9.88 -4.46
N LYS A 32 4.34 -9.36 -5.49
CA LYS A 32 4.27 -7.92 -5.74
C LYS A 32 3.18 -7.28 -4.86
N LEU A 33 3.53 -6.23 -4.14
CA LEU A 33 2.66 -5.51 -3.20
C LEU A 33 2.73 -4.01 -3.46
N VAL A 34 1.65 -3.29 -3.18
CA VAL A 34 1.67 -1.83 -2.97
C VAL A 34 1.79 -1.58 -1.48
N VAL A 35 2.76 -0.77 -1.08
CA VAL A 35 2.96 -0.36 0.30
C VAL A 35 2.94 1.16 0.44
N GLU A 36 2.50 1.64 1.60
CA GLU A 36 2.66 3.02 2.04
C GLU A 36 3.92 3.11 2.90
N LYS A 37 4.85 3.99 2.52
CA LYS A 37 6.08 4.23 3.29
C LYS A 37 5.86 5.28 4.37
N SER A 38 6.24 4.93 5.59
CA SER A 38 6.30 5.86 6.72
C SER A 38 7.69 6.47 6.85
N VAL A 39 7.78 7.67 7.43
CA VAL A 39 9.06 8.37 7.70
C VAL A 39 10.04 7.53 8.54
N SER A 40 9.52 6.63 9.37
CA SER A 40 10.29 5.69 10.20
C SER A 40 10.86 4.47 9.45
N GLY A 41 10.68 4.38 8.13
CA GLY A 41 11.12 3.24 7.32
C GLY A 41 10.19 2.02 7.39
N GLN A 42 9.05 2.13 8.07
CA GLN A 42 8.02 1.09 8.07
C GLN A 42 7.24 1.11 6.76
N MET A 43 6.86 -0.07 6.29
CA MET A 43 6.08 -0.26 5.07
C MET A 43 4.75 -0.90 5.43
N LYS A 44 3.65 -0.20 5.20
CA LYS A 44 2.30 -0.70 5.45
C LYS A 44 1.70 -1.24 4.17
N VAL A 45 1.23 -2.47 4.15
CA VAL A 45 0.58 -3.06 2.98
C VAL A 45 -0.71 -2.32 2.67
N VAL A 46 -0.85 -1.87 1.42
CA VAL A 46 -2.06 -1.22 0.89
C VAL A 46 -2.83 -2.19 0.02
N ARG A 47 -2.12 -2.95 -0.83
CA ARG A 47 -2.73 -3.87 -1.79
C ARG A 47 -1.79 -4.99 -2.21
N VAL A 48 -2.34 -6.19 -2.42
CA VAL A 48 -1.64 -7.30 -3.06
C VAL A 48 -1.82 -7.22 -4.58
N LEU A 49 -0.73 -7.36 -5.36
CA LEU A 49 -0.70 -7.29 -6.82
C LEU A 49 -0.30 -8.63 -7.46
N THR A 50 -0.92 -9.70 -7.00
CA THR A 50 -0.69 -11.06 -7.49
C THR A 50 -1.94 -11.64 -8.12
N THR A 51 -1.75 -12.59 -9.02
CA THR A 51 -2.80 -13.42 -9.61
C THR A 51 -3.00 -14.73 -8.86
N ASN A 52 -2.11 -15.09 -7.93
CA ASN A 52 -2.21 -16.28 -7.10
C ASN A 52 -3.18 -16.04 -5.92
N PRO A 53 -4.32 -16.72 -5.83
CA PRO A 53 -5.27 -16.53 -4.72
C PRO A 53 -4.70 -16.86 -3.34
N ALA A 54 -3.73 -17.79 -3.26
CA ALA A 54 -3.14 -18.19 -1.99
C ALA A 54 -2.42 -17.03 -1.28
N ASP A 55 -1.86 -16.09 -2.05
CA ASP A 55 -1.17 -14.92 -1.50
C ASP A 55 -2.13 -13.98 -0.74
N TYR A 56 -3.41 -13.95 -1.13
CA TYR A 56 -4.44 -13.18 -0.42
C TYR A 56 -4.85 -13.82 0.91
N LEU A 57 -4.41 -15.05 1.20
CA LEU A 57 -4.65 -15.73 2.48
C LEU A 57 -3.51 -15.52 3.47
N ARG A 58 -2.38 -14.97 3.02
CA ARG A 58 -1.21 -14.70 3.86
C ARG A 58 -1.52 -13.51 4.77
N SER A 59 -1.39 -13.70 6.08
CA SER A 59 -1.72 -12.70 7.10
C SER A 59 -0.86 -11.43 7.00
N GLU A 60 0.40 -11.62 6.64
CA GLU A 60 1.41 -10.59 6.45
C GLU A 60 1.16 -9.72 5.22
N PHE A 61 0.34 -10.18 4.27
CA PHE A 61 -0.02 -9.46 3.04
C PHE A 61 -1.39 -8.78 3.12
N GLN A 62 -2.07 -8.89 4.26
CA GLN A 62 -3.36 -8.23 4.43
C GLN A 62 -3.18 -6.70 4.45
N PRO A 63 -4.11 -5.94 3.85
CA PRO A 63 -4.10 -4.49 3.96
C PRO A 63 -4.00 -4.04 5.42
N GLY A 64 -3.05 -3.16 5.70
CA GLY A 64 -2.74 -2.68 7.04
C GLY A 64 -1.61 -3.40 7.76
N ALA A 65 -1.17 -4.57 7.29
CA ALA A 65 0.00 -5.26 7.84
C ALA A 65 1.27 -4.40 7.66
N VAL A 66 2.18 -4.46 8.63
CA VAL A 66 3.45 -3.72 8.59
C VAL A 66 4.58 -4.69 8.31
N LEU A 67 5.25 -4.50 7.17
CA LEU A 67 6.42 -5.27 6.77
C LEU A 67 7.68 -4.62 7.31
N LYS A 68 8.63 -5.44 7.76
CA LYS A 68 9.99 -4.99 8.07
C LYS A 68 10.76 -4.85 6.76
N TYR A 69 11.36 -3.68 6.56
CA TYR A 69 12.21 -3.42 5.40
C TYR A 69 13.54 -4.18 5.55
N GLU A 70 13.80 -5.11 4.63
CA GLU A 70 15.13 -5.68 4.42
C GLU A 70 15.64 -5.20 3.06
N PRO A 71 16.59 -4.24 3.01
CA PRO A 71 17.12 -3.75 1.75
C PRO A 71 17.87 -4.89 1.05
N VAL A 72 17.36 -5.34 -0.10
CA VAL A 72 18.16 -6.13 -1.04
C VAL A 72 19.14 -5.17 -1.71
N VAL A 73 20.37 -5.14 -1.21
CA VAL A 73 21.46 -4.38 -1.84
C VAL A 73 21.71 -4.98 -3.21
N LYS A 74 21.22 -4.30 -4.26
CA LYS A 74 21.56 -4.66 -5.64
C LYS A 74 23.02 -4.30 -5.85
N VAL A 75 23.91 -5.27 -5.65
CA VAL A 75 25.32 -5.12 -6.01
C VAL A 75 25.36 -4.96 -7.53
N LEU A 76 25.72 -3.77 -7.98
CA LEU A 76 25.96 -3.49 -9.40
C LEU A 76 27.16 -4.36 -9.83
N SER A 77 26.90 -5.38 -10.65
CA SER A 77 27.92 -6.14 -11.38
C SER A 77 27.96 -5.72 -12.83
#